data_AF-A0A1Y6LW31-F1
#
_entry.id   AF-A0A1Y6LW31-F1
#
_cell.length_a   1.000
_cell.length_b   1.000
_cell.length_c   1.000
_cell.angle_alpha   90.00
_cell.angle_beta   90.00
_cell.angle_gamma   90.00
#
_symmetry.space_group_name_H-M   'P 1'
#
loop_
_entity.id
_entity.type
_entity.pdbx_description
1 polymer ?
#
loop_
_entity_poly.entity_id
_entity_poly.type
_entity_poly.pdbx_seq_one_letter_code
_entity_poly.pdbx_strand_id
1 'polypeptide(L)'
;MASPSSVHSKAHAFATSYAAAMALSQDPSTSSPLSVATALAAHYSPNHTTFSLGSVNQMGSDPTPIVTGYLNMLTACGLGYKIHVTNTRVEVISDAAAAVWMTFRIEPAEGAGVEGWEWTNVYGYRDGGKQNGLDVEGKWEYAISDQEIEGVLKRRPDFLRGFGAA
;
A
#
# COMPACT_ATOMS: atom_id res chain seq x y z
N MET A 1 -25.45 -10.84 14.38
CA MET A 1 -24.54 -10.29 13.36
C MET A 1 -24.61 -11.23 12.17
N ALA A 2 -24.85 -10.73 10.95
CA ALA A 2 -24.83 -11.55 9.75
C ALA A 2 -23.40 -12.04 9.46
N SER A 3 -23.25 -13.26 8.96
CA SER A 3 -21.95 -13.76 8.52
C SER A 3 -21.39 -12.90 7.39
N PRO A 4 -20.09 -12.60 7.34
CA PRO A 4 -19.50 -11.85 6.24
C PRO A 4 -19.75 -12.54 4.90
N SER A 5 -19.95 -11.77 3.82
CA SER A 5 -20.01 -12.33 2.48
C SER A 5 -18.68 -13.00 2.11
N SER A 6 -18.68 -13.90 1.12
CA SER A 6 -17.46 -14.53 0.60
C SER A 6 -16.42 -13.48 0.18
N VAL A 7 -16.86 -12.40 -0.47
CA VAL A 7 -16.01 -11.27 -0.89
C VAL A 7 -15.39 -10.55 0.29
N HIS A 8 -16.14 -10.30 1.36
CA HIS A 8 -15.59 -9.67 2.56
C HIS A 8 -14.43 -10.51 3.11
N SER A 9 -14.63 -11.81 3.28
CA SER A 9 -13.61 -12.72 3.80
C SER A 9 -12.37 -12.78 2.89
N LYS A 10 -12.57 -12.84 1.57
CA LYS A 10 -11.47 -12.80 0.59
C LYS A 10 -10.69 -11.48 0.63
N ALA A 11 -11.39 -10.35 0.63
CA ALA A 11 -10.76 -9.03 0.70
C ALA A 11 -9.99 -8.82 2.01
N HIS A 12 -10.55 -9.26 3.13
CA HIS A 12 -9.87 -9.19 4.43
C HIS A 12 -8.63 -10.09 4.47
N ALA A 13 -8.71 -11.32 3.93
CA ALA A 13 -7.55 -12.21 3.84
C ALA A 13 -6.46 -11.62 2.94
N PHE A 14 -6.83 -11.01 1.80
CA PHE A 14 -5.91 -10.34 0.90
C PHE A 14 -5.27 -9.09 1.51
N ALA A 15 -6.03 -8.30 2.28
CA ALA A 15 -5.49 -7.20 3.07
C ALA A 15 -4.49 -7.69 4.13
N THR A 16 -4.75 -8.85 4.72
CA THR A 16 -3.86 -9.48 5.70
C THR A 16 -2.55 -9.94 5.05
N SER A 17 -2.58 -10.53 3.86
CA SER A 17 -1.35 -10.90 3.12
C SER A 17 -0.55 -9.67 2.68
N TYR A 18 -1.23 -8.60 2.27
CA TYR A 18 -0.59 -7.33 1.95
C TYR A 18 0.06 -6.69 3.18
N ALA A 19 -0.60 -6.74 4.34
CA ALA A 19 -0.02 -6.31 5.61
C ALA A 19 1.23 -7.12 5.99
N ALA A 20 1.24 -8.43 5.76
CA ALA A 20 2.41 -9.28 5.98
C ALA A 20 3.57 -8.92 5.04
N ALA A 21 3.28 -8.59 3.77
CA ALA A 21 4.29 -8.08 2.85
C ALA A 21 4.88 -6.74 3.32
N MET A 22 4.05 -5.83 3.85
CA MET A 22 4.52 -4.57 4.43
C MET A 22 5.36 -4.77 5.70
N ALA A 23 5.01 -5.76 6.52
CA ALA A 23 5.74 -6.09 7.75
C ALA A 23 7.20 -6.51 7.52
N LEU A 24 7.57 -6.93 6.30
CA LEU A 24 8.97 -7.13 5.92
C LEU A 24 9.82 -5.86 6.14
N SER A 25 9.21 -4.67 6.06
CA SER A 25 9.91 -3.41 6.31
C SER A 25 10.33 -3.18 7.76
N GLN A 26 9.81 -3.95 8.73
CA GLN A 26 10.06 -3.75 10.15
C GLN A 26 11.51 -4.07 10.54
N ASP A 27 12.18 -4.94 9.78
CA ASP A 27 13.58 -5.25 9.94
C ASP A 27 14.39 -4.91 8.67
N PRO A 28 14.86 -3.65 8.54
CA PRO A 28 15.70 -3.22 7.43
C PRO A 28 17.06 -3.94 7.36
N SER A 29 17.48 -4.66 8.41
CA SER A 29 18.73 -5.43 8.38
C SER A 29 18.61 -6.73 7.56
N THR A 30 17.38 -7.23 7.40
CA THR A 30 17.09 -8.47 6.67
C THR A 30 16.24 -8.26 5.42
N SER A 31 15.62 -7.09 5.25
CA SER A 31 14.80 -6.74 4.09
C SER A 31 15.17 -5.40 3.47
N SER A 32 15.53 -5.42 2.19
CA SER A 32 15.81 -4.22 1.41
C SER A 32 14.52 -3.57 0.89
N PRO A 33 14.54 -2.28 0.49
CA PRO A 33 13.42 -1.65 -0.18
C PRO A 33 12.91 -2.46 -1.39
N LEU A 34 13.82 -3.09 -2.15
CA LEU A 34 13.46 -3.93 -3.29
C LEU A 34 12.71 -5.20 -2.88
N SER A 35 13.12 -5.88 -1.79
CA SER A 35 12.43 -7.11 -1.35
C SER A 35 11.03 -6.81 -0.82
N VAL A 36 10.88 -5.72 -0.06
CA VAL A 36 9.56 -5.25 0.40
C VAL A 36 8.70 -4.86 -0.81
N ALA A 37 9.25 -4.06 -1.74
CA ALA A 37 8.53 -3.64 -2.94
C ALA A 37 8.08 -4.81 -3.80
N THR A 38 8.91 -5.85 -3.96
CA THR A 38 8.56 -7.06 -4.71
C THR A 38 7.37 -7.79 -4.09
N ALA A 39 7.35 -7.92 -2.76
CA ALA A 39 6.25 -8.57 -2.05
C ALA A 39 4.94 -7.75 -2.13
N LEU A 40 5.03 -6.42 -2.04
CA LEU A 40 3.87 -5.54 -2.22
C LEU A 40 3.36 -5.56 -3.66
N ALA A 41 4.26 -5.50 -4.65
CA ALA A 41 3.94 -5.45 -6.07
C ALA A 41 3.12 -6.66 -6.54
N ALA A 42 3.33 -7.83 -5.92
CA ALA A 42 2.56 -9.03 -6.20
C ALA A 42 1.05 -8.89 -5.94
N HIS A 43 0.63 -7.89 -5.15
CA HIS A 43 -0.79 -7.65 -4.82
C HIS A 43 -1.49 -6.70 -5.80
N TYR A 44 -0.76 -6.00 -6.65
CA TYR A 44 -1.35 -5.03 -7.58
C TYR A 44 -1.81 -5.72 -8.86
N SER A 45 -2.94 -5.27 -9.40
CA SER A 45 -3.33 -5.65 -10.75
C SER A 45 -2.36 -5.02 -11.76
N PRO A 46 -2.27 -5.56 -12.99
CA PRO A 46 -1.76 -4.78 -14.10
C PRO A 46 -2.49 -3.44 -14.15
N ASN A 47 -1.78 -2.35 -14.46
CA ASN A 47 -2.37 -1.01 -14.57
C ASN A 47 -2.99 -0.46 -13.27
N HIS A 48 -2.56 -0.95 -12.10
CA HIS A 48 -2.98 -0.42 -10.80
C HIS A 48 -2.84 1.10 -10.74
N THR A 49 -3.90 1.78 -10.32
CA THR A 49 -3.96 3.25 -10.34
C THR A 49 -3.91 3.82 -8.92
N THR A 50 -3.00 4.74 -8.65
CA THR A 50 -2.94 5.46 -7.38
C THR A 50 -3.43 6.90 -7.54
N PHE A 51 -4.23 7.34 -6.58
CA PHE A 51 -4.75 8.69 -6.48
C PHE A 51 -4.17 9.35 -5.24
N SER A 52 -3.58 10.53 -5.40
CA SER A 52 -3.07 11.32 -4.27
C SER A 52 -3.10 12.82 -4.58
N LEU A 53 -3.79 13.59 -3.75
CA LEU A 53 -3.84 15.06 -3.80
C LEU A 53 -4.21 15.61 -5.19
N GLY A 54 -5.17 14.96 -5.86
CA GLY A 54 -5.61 15.31 -7.22
C GLY A 54 -4.70 14.80 -8.34
N SER A 55 -3.56 14.18 -8.01
CA SER A 55 -2.69 13.48 -8.97
C SER A 55 -3.17 12.07 -9.21
N VAL A 56 -2.97 11.59 -10.44
CA VAL A 56 -3.28 10.23 -10.87
C VAL A 56 -2.01 9.61 -11.41
N ASN A 57 -1.60 8.47 -10.86
CA ASN A 57 -0.45 7.71 -11.35
C ASN A 57 -0.90 6.30 -11.68
N GLN A 58 -0.59 5.83 -12.88
CA GLN A 58 -0.87 4.47 -13.29
C GLN A 58 0.43 3.68 -13.28
N MET A 59 0.46 2.60 -12.51
CA MET A 59 1.60 1.68 -12.52
C MET A 59 1.60 0.90 -13.84
N GLY A 60 2.78 0.64 -14.39
CA GLY A 60 2.92 -0.21 -15.57
C GLY A 60 2.64 -1.69 -15.26
N SER A 61 3.03 -2.57 -16.18
CA SER A 61 2.91 -4.03 -15.98
C SER A 61 3.77 -4.57 -14.84
N ASP A 62 4.84 -3.86 -14.48
CA ASP A 62 5.67 -4.15 -13.31
C ASP A 62 5.69 -2.94 -12.35
N PRO A 63 4.96 -3.03 -11.22
CA PRO A 63 4.95 -1.99 -10.19
C PRO A 63 6.25 -1.88 -9.37
N THR A 64 7.09 -2.91 -9.39
CA THR A 64 8.23 -3.05 -8.47
C THR A 64 9.18 -1.85 -8.47
N PRO A 65 9.58 -1.28 -9.63
CA PRO A 65 10.48 -0.13 -9.66
C PRO A 65 9.88 1.12 -9.01
N ILE A 66 8.58 1.38 -9.22
CA ILE A 66 7.88 2.54 -8.67
C ILE A 66 7.81 2.44 -7.14
N VAL A 67 7.41 1.27 -6.63
CA VAL A 67 7.32 1.02 -5.18
C VAL A 67 8.71 1.08 -4.54
N THR A 68 9.72 0.50 -5.17
CA THR A 68 11.11 0.56 -4.70
C THR A 68 11.61 2.01 -4.63
N GLY A 69 11.32 2.81 -5.66
CA GLY A 69 11.66 4.23 -5.71
C GLY A 69 11.04 5.01 -4.54
N TYR A 70 9.75 4.77 -4.26
CA TYR A 70 9.06 5.40 -3.14
C TYR A 70 9.68 5.06 -1.77
N LEU A 71 9.96 3.78 -1.50
CA LEU A 71 10.61 3.36 -0.25
C LEU A 71 12.03 3.93 -0.10
N ASN A 72 12.77 4.02 -1.21
CA ASN A 72 14.08 4.68 -1.24
C ASN A 72 13.98 6.18 -0.95
N MET A 73 12.95 6.86 -1.45
CA MET A 73 12.72 8.28 -1.16
C MET A 73 12.40 8.54 0.31
N LEU A 74 11.56 7.70 0.93
CA LEU A 74 11.31 7.76 2.37
C LEU A 74 12.62 7.61 3.17
N THR A 75 13.48 6.68 2.74
CA THR A 75 14.82 6.52 3.33
C THR A 75 15.70 7.75 3.14
N ALA A 76 15.79 8.27 1.91
CA ALA A 76 16.66 9.38 1.53
C ALA A 76 16.27 10.70 2.22
N CYS A 77 14.98 10.93 2.50
CA CYS A 77 14.52 12.09 3.25
C CYS A 77 14.61 11.91 4.78
N GLY A 78 15.22 10.82 5.24
CA GLY A 78 15.46 10.55 6.66
C GLY A 78 14.22 10.09 7.42
N LEU A 79 13.11 9.76 6.75
CA LEU A 79 11.95 9.15 7.40
C LEU A 79 12.16 7.64 7.58
N GLY A 80 12.85 6.96 6.67
CA GLY A 80 12.90 5.50 6.67
C GLY A 80 11.57 4.89 6.25
N TYR A 81 11.50 3.56 6.18
CA TYR A 81 10.35 2.84 5.60
C TYR A 81 9.80 1.75 6.51
N LYS A 82 10.10 1.77 7.81
CA LYS A 82 9.51 0.84 8.79
C LYS A 82 8.03 1.15 8.95
N ILE A 83 7.18 0.43 8.22
CA ILE A 83 5.75 0.65 8.17
C ILE A 83 5.02 -0.65 8.52
N HIS A 84 3.95 -0.57 9.29
CA HIS A 84 3.08 -1.71 9.57
C HIS A 84 1.62 -1.29 9.53
N VAL A 85 0.74 -2.26 9.28
CA VAL A 85 -0.71 -2.05 9.27
C VAL A 85 -1.24 -2.22 10.69
N THR A 86 -1.96 -1.22 11.21
CA THR A 86 -2.54 -1.24 12.56
C THR A 86 -4.02 -1.57 12.56
N ASN A 87 -4.72 -1.31 11.46
CA ASN A 87 -6.15 -1.59 11.35
C ASN A 87 -6.58 -1.85 9.90
N THR A 88 -7.60 -2.69 9.72
CA THR A 88 -8.21 -3.00 8.42
C THR A 88 -9.73 -2.97 8.56
N ARG A 89 -10.41 -2.27 7.65
CA ARG A 89 -11.87 -2.29 7.50
C ARG A 89 -12.22 -2.61 6.05
N VAL A 90 -13.17 -3.51 5.85
CA VAL A 90 -13.66 -3.92 4.53
C VAL A 90 -15.11 -3.48 4.36
N GLU A 91 -15.43 -2.88 3.22
CA GLU A 91 -16.79 -2.58 2.80
C GLU A 91 -17.05 -3.21 1.44
N VAL A 92 -18.00 -4.15 1.40
CA VAL A 92 -18.35 -4.86 0.17
C VAL A 92 -19.11 -3.93 -0.76
N ILE A 93 -18.66 -3.81 -1.99
CA ILE A 93 -19.29 -3.01 -3.05
C ILE A 93 -20.20 -3.89 -3.91
N SER A 94 -19.75 -5.11 -4.21
CA SER A 94 -20.50 -6.08 -5.02
C SER A 94 -20.02 -7.51 -4.74
N ASP A 95 -20.63 -8.49 -5.43
CA ASP A 95 -20.25 -9.91 -5.35
C ASP A 95 -18.84 -10.23 -5.85
N ALA A 96 -18.10 -9.24 -6.35
CA ALA A 96 -16.71 -9.40 -6.78
C ALA A 96 -15.79 -8.23 -6.37
N ALA A 97 -16.26 -7.28 -5.56
CA ALA A 97 -15.47 -6.11 -5.20
C ALA A 97 -15.73 -5.59 -3.80
N ALA A 98 -14.70 -5.01 -3.20
CA ALA A 98 -14.76 -4.33 -1.93
C ALA A 98 -13.82 -3.11 -1.92
N ALA A 99 -14.20 -2.08 -1.16
CA ALA A 99 -13.25 -1.07 -0.71
C ALA A 99 -12.63 -1.52 0.63
N VAL A 100 -11.32 -1.34 0.76
CA VAL A 100 -10.56 -1.77 1.94
C VAL A 100 -9.79 -0.59 2.48
N TRP A 101 -10.15 -0.14 3.68
CA TRP A 101 -9.43 0.88 4.43
C TRP A 101 -8.34 0.19 5.22
N MET A 102 -7.09 0.56 4.97
CA MET A 102 -5.94 0.07 5.69
C MET A 102 -5.27 1.25 6.39
N THR A 103 -5.22 1.19 7.71
CA THR A 103 -4.49 2.15 8.54
C THR A 103 -3.07 1.65 8.72
N PHE A 104 -2.11 2.48 8.36
CA PHE A 104 -0.69 2.23 8.48
C PHE A 104 -0.11 3.11 9.58
N ARG A 105 0.95 2.62 10.21
CA ARG A 105 1.82 3.40 11.09
C ARG A 105 3.25 3.29 10.59
N ILE A 106 3.94 4.43 10.53
CA ILE A 106 5.39 4.49 10.28
C ILE A 106 6.15 4.70 11.59
N GLU A 107 7.30 4.04 11.68
CA GLU A 107 8.34 4.29 12.67
C GLU A 107 9.50 5.01 11.99
N PRO A 108 9.63 6.34 12.17
CA PRO A 108 10.68 7.09 11.54
C PRO A 108 12.08 6.61 11.95
N ALA A 109 13.06 6.78 11.08
CA ALA A 109 14.45 6.46 11.38
C ALA A 109 14.94 7.19 12.64
N GLU A 110 15.86 6.55 13.37
CA GLU A 110 16.48 7.19 14.53
C GLU A 110 17.15 8.51 14.12
N GLY A 111 16.93 9.56 14.90
CA GLY A 111 17.43 10.90 14.58
C GLY A 111 16.62 11.67 13.51
N ALA A 112 15.51 11.12 12.99
CA ALA A 112 14.65 11.81 12.03
C ALA A 112 14.00 13.11 12.57
N GLY A 113 14.00 13.31 13.89
CA GLY A 113 13.43 14.48 14.55
C GLY A 113 11.91 14.60 14.40
N VAL A 114 11.23 13.51 14.04
CA VAL A 114 9.78 13.46 13.85
C VAL A 114 9.20 12.22 14.53
N GLU A 115 8.03 12.37 15.15
CA GLU A 115 7.30 11.25 15.73
C GLU A 115 6.62 10.42 14.66
N GLY A 116 6.53 9.10 14.90
CA GLY A 116 5.76 8.18 14.08
C GLY A 116 4.27 8.50 14.10
N TRP A 117 3.63 8.33 12.95
CA TRP A 117 2.24 8.71 12.74
C TRP A 117 1.47 7.65 11.98
N GLU A 118 0.16 7.81 12.01
CA GLU A 118 -0.76 6.95 11.28
C GLU A 118 -1.42 7.69 10.12
N TRP A 119 -1.77 6.93 9.08
CA TRP A 119 -2.61 7.38 7.99
C TRP A 119 -3.44 6.20 7.50
N THR A 120 -4.54 6.49 6.81
CA THR A 120 -5.36 5.47 6.17
C THR A 120 -5.36 5.66 4.66
N ASN A 121 -5.02 4.58 3.95
CA ASN A 121 -5.25 4.48 2.51
C ASN A 121 -6.50 3.64 2.24
N VAL A 122 -7.14 3.87 1.10
CA VAL A 122 -8.28 3.06 0.63
C VAL A 122 -7.87 2.30 -0.62
N TYR A 123 -7.99 0.98 -0.59
CA TYR A 123 -7.68 0.10 -1.71
C TYR A 123 -8.96 -0.50 -2.32
N GLY A 124 -9.00 -0.57 -3.65
CA GLY A 124 -10.05 -1.29 -4.38
C GLY A 124 -9.68 -2.75 -4.58
N TYR A 125 -10.32 -3.66 -3.84
CA TYR A 125 -10.18 -5.11 -4.03
C TYR A 125 -11.07 -5.60 -5.17
N ARG A 126 -10.50 -6.41 -6.06
CA ARG A 126 -11.23 -7.22 -7.04
C ARG A 126 -10.99 -8.69 -6.78
N ASP A 127 -12.06 -9.47 -6.66
CA ASP A 127 -11.98 -10.94 -6.65
C ASP A 127 -11.52 -11.43 -8.03
N GLY A 128 -10.51 -12.30 -8.06
CA GLY A 128 -10.03 -12.91 -9.31
C GLY A 128 -11.03 -13.91 -9.90
N GLY A 129 -12.02 -14.34 -9.11
CA GLY A 129 -13.04 -15.29 -9.54
C GLY A 129 -12.45 -16.68 -9.75
N LYS A 130 -12.85 -17.34 -10.84
CA LYS A 130 -12.36 -18.68 -11.19
C LYS A 130 -11.87 -18.75 -12.63
N GLN A 131 -10.75 -19.43 -12.83
CA GLN A 131 -10.21 -19.76 -14.14
C GLN A 131 -9.97 -21.27 -14.21
N ASN A 132 -10.55 -21.94 -15.21
CA ASN A 132 -10.50 -23.40 -15.35
C ASN A 132 -10.95 -24.15 -14.08
N GLY A 133 -11.93 -23.59 -13.35
CA GLY A 133 -12.47 -24.17 -12.11
C GLY A 133 -11.64 -23.90 -10.84
N LEU A 134 -10.44 -23.32 -10.98
CA LEU A 134 -9.56 -22.95 -9.87
C LEU A 134 -9.80 -21.49 -9.47
N ASP A 135 -9.76 -21.21 -8.17
CA ASP A 135 -9.84 -19.84 -7.67
C ASP A 135 -8.61 -19.06 -8.11
N VAL A 136 -8.85 -17.87 -8.67
CA VAL A 136 -7.80 -16.92 -9.02
C VAL A 136 -7.70 -15.91 -7.89
N GLU A 137 -6.48 -15.63 -7.44
CA GLU A 137 -6.24 -14.64 -6.40
C GLU A 137 -6.75 -13.26 -6.85
N GLY A 138 -7.39 -12.54 -5.92
CA GLY A 138 -7.78 -11.15 -6.15
C GLY A 138 -6.58 -10.21 -6.22
N LYS A 139 -6.83 -8.97 -6.63
CA LYS A 139 -5.82 -7.92 -6.75
C LYS A 139 -6.35 -6.55 -6.30
N TRP A 140 -5.42 -5.66 -5.96
CA TRP A 140 -5.71 -4.24 -5.81
C TRP A 140 -5.78 -3.57 -7.18
N GLU A 141 -6.93 -3.02 -7.55
CA GLU A 141 -7.10 -2.27 -8.80
C GLU A 141 -6.68 -0.81 -8.66
N TYR A 142 -6.88 -0.23 -7.48
CA TYR A 142 -6.50 1.15 -7.18
C TYR A 142 -6.16 1.37 -5.71
N ALA A 143 -5.52 2.50 -5.41
CA ALA A 143 -5.33 3.03 -4.07
C ALA A 143 -5.61 4.54 -4.02
N ILE A 144 -6.21 5.01 -2.93
CA ILE A 144 -6.33 6.43 -2.58
C ILE A 144 -5.42 6.67 -1.37
N SER A 145 -4.43 7.54 -1.54
CA SER A 145 -3.30 7.71 -0.61
C SER A 145 -3.10 9.16 -0.15
N ASP A 146 -4.17 9.97 -0.12
CA ASP A 146 -4.10 11.38 0.26
C ASP A 146 -3.47 11.57 1.65
N GLN A 147 -3.96 10.84 2.66
CA GLN A 147 -3.48 10.98 4.04
C GLN A 147 -2.00 10.60 4.19
N GLU A 148 -1.53 9.62 3.40
CA GLU A 148 -0.13 9.23 3.34
C GLU A 148 0.73 10.39 2.87
N ILE A 149 0.42 10.91 1.68
CA ILE A 149 1.22 11.96 1.05
C ILE A 149 1.14 13.26 1.85
N GLU A 150 -0.02 13.63 2.40
CA GLU A 150 -0.13 14.74 3.34
C GLU A 150 0.73 14.55 4.58
N GLY A 151 0.72 13.34 5.15
CA GLY A 151 1.50 13.00 6.34
C GLY A 151 3.00 13.15 6.10
N VAL A 152 3.47 12.71 4.93
CA VAL A 152 4.84 12.89 4.49
C VAL A 152 5.16 14.37 4.26
N LEU A 153 4.35 15.10 3.49
CA LEU A 153 4.59 16.51 3.15
C LEU A 153 4.57 17.44 4.38
N LYS A 154 3.73 17.15 5.40
CA LYS A 154 3.72 17.88 6.68
C LYS A 154 5.07 17.78 7.42
N ARG A 155 5.84 16.72 7.19
CA ARG A 155 7.12 16.43 7.88
C ARG A 155 8.34 16.68 7.01
N ARG A 156 8.19 16.54 5.69
CA ARG A 156 9.20 16.76 4.67
C ARG A 156 8.55 17.48 3.48
N PRO A 157 8.39 18.82 3.54
CA PRO A 157 7.75 19.59 2.48
C PRO A 157 8.44 19.46 1.11
N ASP A 158 9.74 19.19 1.11
CA ASP A 158 10.55 19.04 -0.10
C ASP A 158 10.51 17.61 -0.68
N PHE A 159 9.75 16.69 -0.08
CA PHE A 159 9.68 15.28 -0.48
C PHE A 159 9.36 15.11 -1.98
N LEU A 160 8.44 15.92 -2.51
CA LEU A 160 8.04 15.87 -3.91
C LEU A 160 8.92 16.72 -4.85
N ARG A 161 9.87 17.53 -4.34
CA ARG A 161 10.82 18.23 -5.22
C ARG A 161 11.73 17.26 -5.98
N GLY A 162 11.93 16.05 -5.45
CA GLY A 162 12.60 14.96 -6.17
C GLY A 162 11.75 14.28 -7.25
N PHE A 163 10.45 14.59 -7.34
CA PHE A 163 9.51 14.01 -8.31
C PHE A 163 9.35 14.86 -9.59
N GLY A 164 10.03 16.02 -9.70
CA GLY A 164 9.76 16.98 -10.77
C GLY A 164 10.84 18.04 -10.99
N ALA A 165 12.09 17.62 -11.21
CA ALA A 165 12.98 18.40 -12.08
C ALA A 165 12.85 17.83 -13.51
N ALA A 166 11.85 18.32 -14.22
CA ALA A 166 11.82 18.39 -15.67
C ALA A 166 11.70 19.87 -16.06
#